data_AF-A0A7J9AUZ8-F1
#
_entry.id   AF-A0A7J9AUZ8-F1
#
_cell.length_a   1.000
_cell.length_b   1.000
_cell.length_c   1.000
_cell.angle_alpha   90.00
_cell.angle_beta   90.00
_cell.angle_gamma   90.00
#
_symmetry.space_group_name_H-M   'P 1'
#
loop_
_entity.id
_entity.type
_entity.pdbx_description
1 polymer ?
#
loop_
_entity_poly.entity_id
_entity_poly.type
_entity_poly.pdbx_seq_one_letter_code
_entity_poly.pdbx_strand_id
1 'polypeptide(L)'
;MAPKPYIFQIIALLFIFLPLTTSIHFKLPAIFNFGDSNSDTGELVAAGVYSLEPPYGRSYFTKPSGRYCDGRLIIDFLLEAMDLPFLNAYLDSIGRTSFRKGCNFAAAGSTIEPPTARAVSPFSFRVQVAQFIRFKLQVLRLIAKGKKLHKYLPDEDYFQNGLYMFDIGQNDLAGAFYSKTFDQILALIPSILTEFETGIKILYDQGARNFWVHNTGPLGCLAQNVAKFGTDPSSLDELGCVSKHNQAAKVFNLQLHTLCKKLQGQYADSNFTYVDIYTIKWNLIANYSKFGFEQPIMVCCGYGGPPLNYDSRIGCGKTEVLNGTTMTAKACSDSSEYVNWDGIHYSEAANQYVSSQILTGKHSDPPFSDKMPFLLGLKF
;
A
#
# COMPACT_ATOMS: atom_id res chain seq x y z
N MET A 1 20.11 27.28 55.21
CA MET A 1 20.62 26.48 54.08
C MET A 1 19.92 26.98 52.82
N ALA A 2 20.62 27.78 52.01
CA ALA A 2 20.11 28.29 50.74
C ALA A 2 20.39 27.27 49.62
N PRO A 3 19.44 26.95 48.73
CA PRO A 3 19.71 26.04 47.63
C PRO A 3 20.60 26.76 46.59
N LYS A 4 21.65 26.05 46.17
CA LYS A 4 22.72 26.55 45.31
C LYS A 4 22.19 27.00 43.93
N PRO A 5 22.64 28.13 43.38
CA PRO A 5 22.19 28.69 42.08
C PRO A 5 22.60 27.86 40.85
N TYR A 6 23.35 26.77 41.02
CA TYR A 6 23.87 25.94 39.92
C TYR A 6 22.83 25.01 39.28
N ILE A 7 21.72 24.69 39.96
CA ILE A 7 20.67 23.81 39.40
C ILE A 7 19.89 24.52 38.28
N PHE A 8 19.65 25.83 38.42
CA PHE A 8 18.94 26.62 37.41
C PHE A 8 19.75 26.79 36.11
N GLN A 9 21.08 26.85 36.17
CA GLN A 9 21.93 26.94 34.97
C GLN A 9 21.97 25.63 34.18
N ILE A 10 21.92 24.47 34.84
CA ILE A 10 21.90 23.16 34.16
C ILE A 10 20.56 22.92 33.45
N ILE A 11 19.43 23.33 34.04
CA ILE A 11 18.12 23.24 33.40
C ILE A 11 18.04 24.17 32.18
N ALA A 12 18.58 25.39 32.27
CA ALA A 12 18.61 26.32 31.14
C ALA A 12 19.46 25.81 29.95
N LEU A 13 20.58 25.13 30.22
CA LEU A 13 21.41 24.51 29.18
C LEU A 13 20.74 23.30 28.50
N LEU A 14 19.92 22.52 29.22
CA LEU A 14 19.15 21.41 28.64
C LEU A 14 18.08 21.87 27.65
N PHE A 15 17.52 23.07 27.80
CA PHE A 15 16.56 23.63 26.85
C PHE A 15 17.21 24.22 25.58
N ILE A 16 18.51 24.51 25.59
CA ILE A 16 19.23 25.06 24.42
C ILE A 16 19.67 23.96 23.43
N PHE A 17 19.70 22.69 23.88
CA PHE A 17 20.07 21.53 23.05
C PHE A 17 18.89 20.65 22.63
N LEU A 18 17.64 21.06 22.88
CA LEU A 18 16.52 20.40 22.23
C LEU A 18 16.61 20.73 20.73
N PRO A 19 16.77 19.73 19.83
CA PRO A 19 16.71 20.01 18.41
C PRO A 19 15.37 20.69 18.15
N LEU A 20 15.38 21.82 17.44
CA LEU A 20 14.15 22.34 16.86
C LEU A 20 13.60 21.23 15.97
N THR A 21 12.63 20.47 16.47
CA THR A 21 11.82 19.59 15.64
C THR A 21 10.94 20.53 14.85
N THR A 22 11.42 20.98 13.69
CA THR A 22 10.54 21.53 12.67
C THR A 22 9.65 20.38 12.24
N SER A 23 8.43 20.32 12.78
CA SER A 23 7.39 19.46 12.24
C SER A 23 7.16 19.92 10.81
N ILE A 24 7.59 19.12 9.83
CA ILE A 24 7.07 19.31 8.48
C ILE A 24 5.61 18.91 8.54
N HIS A 25 4.77 19.94 8.58
CA HIS A 25 3.38 19.77 8.19
C HIS A 25 3.39 19.52 6.69
N PHE A 26 3.09 18.29 6.30
CA PHE A 26 2.48 18.05 5.00
C PHE A 26 1.21 18.90 4.95
N LYS A 27 1.29 20.11 4.40
CA LYS A 27 0.11 20.93 4.08
C LYS A 27 -0.55 20.36 2.82
N LEU A 28 -0.85 19.06 2.85
CA LEU A 28 -1.56 18.36 1.78
C LEU A 28 -3.06 18.54 2.03
N PRO A 29 -3.77 19.23 1.13
CA PRO A 29 -5.19 19.50 1.35
C PRO A 29 -6.04 18.23 1.18
N ALA A 30 -5.63 17.30 0.31
CA ALA A 30 -6.27 16.02 0.05
C ALA A 30 -5.30 14.96 -0.51
N ILE A 31 -5.66 13.68 -0.38
CA ILE A 31 -4.97 12.55 -1.02
C ILE A 31 -5.92 11.76 -1.91
N PHE A 32 -5.52 11.53 -3.16
CA PHE A 32 -6.23 10.67 -4.11
C PHE A 32 -5.39 9.42 -4.36
N ASN A 33 -5.85 8.27 -3.87
CA ASN A 33 -5.09 7.02 -3.94
C ASN A 33 -5.61 6.11 -5.04
N PHE A 34 -4.69 5.47 -5.76
CA PHE A 34 -4.91 4.50 -6.82
C PHE A 34 -4.06 3.27 -6.51
N GLY A 35 -4.55 2.08 -6.79
CA GLY A 35 -3.82 0.91 -6.33
C GLY A 35 -4.54 -0.42 -6.46
N ASP A 36 -3.93 -1.41 -5.83
CA ASP A 36 -4.51 -2.72 -5.62
C ASP A 36 -4.86 -2.98 -4.14
N SER A 37 -4.87 -4.25 -3.73
CA SER A 37 -5.23 -4.68 -2.38
C SER A 37 -4.27 -4.18 -1.30
N ASN A 38 -3.03 -3.79 -1.65
CA ASN A 38 -2.08 -3.21 -0.70
C ASN A 38 -2.52 -1.84 -0.17
N SER A 39 -3.44 -1.16 -0.87
CA SER A 39 -3.99 0.12 -0.46
C SER A 39 -5.52 0.22 -0.55
N ASP A 40 -6.22 -0.89 -0.83
CA ASP A 40 -7.70 -0.92 -0.89
C ASP A 40 -8.33 -0.72 0.50
N THR A 41 -9.12 0.33 0.64
CA THR A 41 -9.85 0.66 1.88
C THR A 41 -11.32 0.22 1.86
N GLY A 42 -11.70 -0.66 0.94
CA GLY A 42 -13.03 -1.27 0.82
C GLY A 42 -13.72 -1.10 -0.54
N GLU A 43 -13.02 -0.69 -1.60
CA GLU A 43 -13.58 -0.47 -2.93
C GLU A 43 -14.12 -1.77 -3.54
N LEU A 44 -13.36 -2.87 -3.50
CA LEU A 44 -13.81 -4.15 -4.06
C LEU A 44 -14.98 -4.76 -3.27
N VAL A 45 -15.00 -4.53 -1.95
CA VAL A 45 -16.10 -4.94 -1.06
C VAL A 45 -17.35 -4.10 -1.33
N ALA A 46 -17.22 -2.78 -1.44
CA ALA A 46 -18.33 -1.87 -1.75
C ALA A 46 -18.92 -2.14 -3.14
N ALA A 47 -18.10 -2.61 -4.09
CA ALA A 47 -18.55 -3.06 -5.40
C ALA A 47 -19.38 -4.37 -5.37
N GLY A 48 -19.40 -5.09 -4.24
CA GLY A 48 -20.07 -6.39 -4.11
C GLY A 48 -19.37 -7.53 -4.84
N VAL A 49 -18.10 -7.34 -5.24
CA VAL A 49 -17.32 -8.36 -5.98
C VAL A 49 -16.71 -9.39 -5.03
N TYR A 50 -16.34 -8.97 -3.81
CA TYR A 50 -15.77 -9.86 -2.80
C TYR A 50 -16.27 -9.49 -1.40
N SER A 51 -16.28 -10.45 -0.47
CA SER A 51 -16.59 -10.19 0.95
C SER A 51 -15.41 -10.60 1.83
N LEU A 52 -14.95 -9.66 2.66
CA LEU A 52 -13.99 -9.90 3.72
C LEU A 52 -14.75 -10.20 5.02
N GLU A 53 -14.53 -11.39 5.55
CA GLU A 53 -15.14 -11.87 6.79
C GLU A 53 -14.12 -11.81 7.95
N PRO A 54 -14.52 -11.97 9.21
CA PRO A 54 -13.56 -12.22 10.27
C PRO A 54 -12.62 -13.38 9.88
N PRO A 55 -11.30 -13.27 10.12
CA PRO A 55 -10.64 -12.38 11.08
C PRO A 55 -10.05 -11.08 10.49
N TYR A 56 -10.39 -10.65 9.27
CA TYR A 56 -9.90 -9.37 8.74
C TYR A 56 -10.28 -8.19 9.65
N GLY A 57 -9.36 -7.24 9.84
CA GLY A 57 -9.54 -6.06 10.68
C GLY A 57 -9.49 -6.29 12.21
N ARG A 58 -9.22 -7.51 12.69
CA ARG A 58 -9.21 -7.85 14.14
C ARG A 58 -8.28 -7.00 15.02
N SER A 59 -7.15 -6.54 14.50
CA SER A 59 -6.05 -5.92 15.28
C SER A 59 -6.28 -4.44 15.57
N TYR A 60 -6.94 -3.73 14.64
CA TYR A 60 -7.23 -2.30 14.79
C TYR A 60 -8.73 -1.97 14.73
N PHE A 61 -9.41 -2.44 13.67
CA PHE A 61 -10.79 -2.08 13.41
C PHE A 61 -11.79 -2.90 14.23
N THR A 62 -11.34 -4.01 14.84
CA THR A 62 -12.13 -5.01 15.61
C THR A 62 -13.20 -5.76 14.80
N LYS A 63 -13.29 -5.50 13.49
CA LYS A 63 -14.21 -6.10 12.53
C LYS A 63 -13.69 -5.87 11.11
N PRO A 64 -14.20 -6.61 10.10
CA PRO A 64 -13.83 -6.37 8.71
C PRO A 64 -14.10 -4.91 8.30
N SER A 65 -13.08 -4.26 7.75
CA SER A 65 -13.09 -2.85 7.35
C SER A 65 -12.92 -2.63 5.85
N GLY A 66 -12.97 -3.71 5.06
CA GLY A 66 -12.68 -3.68 3.61
C GLY A 66 -11.19 -3.75 3.25
N ARG A 67 -10.29 -3.69 4.24
CA ARG A 67 -8.84 -3.82 4.05
C ARG A 67 -8.40 -5.27 4.07
N TYR A 68 -7.54 -5.64 3.14
CA TYR A 68 -6.95 -6.99 3.03
C TYR A 68 -5.80 -7.16 4.03
N CYS A 69 -6.11 -7.00 5.32
CA CYS A 69 -5.17 -7.03 6.44
C CYS A 69 -5.91 -7.37 7.73
N ASP A 70 -5.21 -7.83 8.77
CA ASP A 70 -5.75 -7.92 10.12
C ASP A 70 -5.99 -6.55 10.77
N GLY A 71 -5.51 -5.46 10.19
CA GLY A 71 -5.72 -4.11 10.69
C GLY A 71 -5.51 -3.05 9.62
N ARG A 72 -4.63 -2.09 9.91
CA ARG A 72 -4.31 -0.96 9.04
C ARG A 72 -3.36 -1.36 7.89
N LEU A 73 -3.52 -0.70 6.75
CA LEU A 73 -2.63 -0.78 5.60
C LEU A 73 -1.54 0.30 5.69
N ILE A 74 -0.52 0.22 4.84
CA ILE A 74 0.54 1.25 4.73
C ILE A 74 -0.07 2.64 4.55
N ILE A 75 -1.08 2.78 3.68
CA ILE A 75 -1.74 4.07 3.42
C ILE A 75 -2.40 4.66 4.67
N ASP A 76 -2.93 3.84 5.58
CA ASP A 76 -3.55 4.32 6.82
C ASP A 76 -2.51 4.93 7.76
N PHE A 77 -1.37 4.26 7.93
CA PHE A 77 -0.26 4.78 8.73
C PHE A 77 0.35 6.05 8.14
N LEU A 78 0.44 6.15 6.81
CA LEU A 78 0.89 7.37 6.13
C LEU A 78 -0.10 8.52 6.36
N LEU A 79 -1.41 8.27 6.31
CA LEU A 79 -2.43 9.28 6.60
C LEU A 79 -2.36 9.75 8.06
N GLU A 80 -2.18 8.83 9.01
CA GLU A 80 -1.95 9.19 10.43
C GLU A 80 -0.72 10.11 10.59
N ALA A 81 0.41 9.76 9.96
CA ALA A 81 1.62 10.58 10.00
C ALA A 81 1.43 11.96 9.33
N MET A 82 0.49 12.08 8.40
CA MET A 82 0.15 13.34 7.73
C MET A 82 -0.97 14.13 8.43
N ASP A 83 -1.41 13.71 9.61
CA ASP A 83 -2.56 14.28 10.34
C ASP A 83 -3.86 14.31 9.49
N LEU A 84 -4.07 13.27 8.67
CA LEU A 84 -5.24 13.12 7.80
C LEU A 84 -6.13 11.96 8.25
N PRO A 85 -7.45 12.05 8.03
CA PRO A 85 -8.34 10.93 8.28
C PRO A 85 -8.08 9.81 7.27
N PHE A 86 -8.44 8.57 7.64
CA PHE A 86 -8.43 7.45 6.69
C PHE A 86 -9.27 7.76 5.45
N LEU A 87 -8.76 7.35 4.30
CA LEU A 87 -9.48 7.51 3.05
C LEU A 87 -10.65 6.55 3.00
N ASN A 88 -11.73 7.04 2.39
CA ASN A 88 -12.89 6.24 2.08
C ASN A 88 -12.81 5.76 0.63
N ALA A 89 -13.32 4.55 0.40
CA ALA A 89 -13.46 3.98 -0.94
C ALA A 89 -14.46 4.80 -1.76
N TYR A 90 -14.19 4.98 -3.05
CA TYR A 90 -15.03 5.74 -3.98
C TYR A 90 -16.44 5.15 -4.13
N LEU A 91 -16.57 3.83 -4.12
CA LEU A 91 -17.86 3.13 -4.25
C LEU A 91 -18.62 2.98 -2.92
N ASP A 92 -18.05 3.39 -1.79
CA ASP A 92 -18.77 3.37 -0.52
C ASP A 92 -19.86 4.45 -0.50
N SER A 93 -21.10 4.00 -0.67
CA SER A 93 -22.26 4.85 -0.99
C SER A 93 -23.09 5.27 0.22
N ILE A 94 -22.98 4.58 1.36
CA ILE A 94 -23.84 4.79 2.54
C ILE A 94 -22.97 4.93 3.79
N GLY A 95 -22.86 6.15 4.33
CA GLY A 95 -22.16 6.36 5.59
C GLY A 95 -21.85 7.82 5.87
N ARG A 96 -21.25 8.10 7.04
CA ARG A 96 -20.65 9.41 7.41
C ARG A 96 -19.40 9.74 6.56
N THR A 97 -19.28 9.12 5.39
CA THR A 97 -18.17 9.14 4.46
C THR A 97 -17.94 10.57 4.00
N SER A 98 -16.80 11.12 4.36
CA SER A 98 -16.35 12.44 3.91
C SER A 98 -15.20 12.23 2.95
N PHE A 99 -15.34 12.79 1.75
CA PHE A 99 -14.29 12.84 0.75
C PHE A 99 -13.54 14.17 0.78
N ARG A 100 -13.77 15.01 1.79
CA ARG A 100 -13.17 16.35 1.91
C ARG A 100 -11.65 16.31 1.83
N LYS A 101 -11.03 15.29 2.43
CA LYS A 101 -9.58 15.07 2.47
C LYS A 101 -9.10 14.08 1.41
N GLY A 102 -9.94 13.81 0.41
CA GLY A 102 -9.60 12.94 -0.71
C GLY A 102 -10.40 11.65 -0.73
N CYS A 103 -10.01 10.74 -1.62
CA CYS A 103 -10.76 9.55 -1.97
C CYS A 103 -9.79 8.42 -2.37
N ASN A 104 -10.17 7.18 -2.07
CA ASN A 104 -9.42 6.01 -2.50
C ASN A 104 -10.14 5.29 -3.64
N PHE A 105 -9.43 5.08 -4.74
CA PHE A 105 -9.89 4.36 -5.93
C PHE A 105 -9.19 3.00 -6.07
N ALA A 106 -8.24 2.67 -5.18
CA ALA A 106 -7.58 1.37 -5.18
C ALA A 106 -8.59 0.26 -4.90
N ALA A 107 -8.49 -0.83 -5.67
CA ALA A 107 -9.35 -2.00 -5.53
C ALA A 107 -8.52 -3.29 -5.55
N ALA A 108 -8.83 -4.21 -4.66
CA ALA A 108 -8.09 -5.46 -4.55
C ALA A 108 -8.08 -6.27 -5.85
N GLY A 109 -6.92 -6.84 -6.19
CA GLY A 109 -6.72 -7.60 -7.42
C GLY A 109 -6.64 -6.76 -8.70
N SER A 110 -6.62 -5.43 -8.59
CA SER A 110 -6.48 -4.54 -9.76
C SER A 110 -5.11 -4.66 -10.43
N THR A 111 -5.15 -4.58 -11.75
CA THR A 111 -4.00 -4.54 -12.66
C THR A 111 -3.87 -3.16 -13.30
N ILE A 112 -2.68 -2.82 -13.77
CA ILE A 112 -2.49 -1.66 -14.64
C ILE A 112 -3.14 -1.96 -16.00
N GLU A 113 -2.85 -3.12 -16.57
CA GLU A 113 -3.43 -3.58 -17.82
C GLU A 113 -4.95 -3.81 -17.69
N PRO A 114 -5.72 -3.70 -18.80
CA PRO A 114 -7.15 -3.99 -18.79
C PRO A 114 -7.49 -5.38 -18.24
N PRO A 115 -8.61 -5.53 -17.51
CA PRO A 115 -8.96 -6.80 -16.90
C PRO A 115 -9.28 -7.83 -17.99
N THR A 116 -8.74 -9.04 -17.83
CA THR A 116 -9.12 -10.20 -18.66
C THR A 116 -10.36 -10.88 -18.08
N ALA A 117 -10.94 -11.85 -18.79
CA ALA A 117 -12.05 -12.67 -18.27
C ALA A 117 -11.71 -13.45 -16.98
N ARG A 118 -10.42 -13.55 -16.61
CA ARG A 118 -9.95 -14.19 -15.38
C ARG A 118 -9.55 -13.20 -14.29
N ALA A 119 -9.69 -11.90 -14.54
CA ALA A 119 -9.33 -10.88 -13.55
C ALA A 119 -10.26 -10.96 -12.34
N VAL A 120 -9.68 -10.86 -11.14
CA VAL A 120 -10.44 -10.80 -9.89
C VAL A 120 -11.15 -9.45 -9.76
N SER A 121 -10.48 -8.38 -10.21
CA SER A 121 -11.00 -7.02 -10.16
C SER A 121 -11.40 -6.53 -11.55
N PRO A 122 -12.59 -5.94 -11.71
CA PRO A 122 -12.94 -5.20 -12.92
C PRO A 122 -12.30 -3.80 -12.96
N PHE A 123 -11.68 -3.34 -11.87
CA PHE A 123 -11.22 -1.96 -11.70
C PHE A 123 -9.73 -1.81 -12.04
N SER A 124 -9.34 -1.99 -13.31
CA SER A 124 -7.95 -1.70 -13.72
C SER A 124 -7.57 -0.24 -13.48
N PHE A 125 -6.28 0.08 -13.57
CA PHE A 125 -5.79 1.46 -13.36
C PHE A 125 -6.56 2.50 -14.19
N ARG A 126 -6.82 2.20 -15.47
CA ARG A 126 -7.64 3.04 -16.34
C ARG A 126 -9.06 3.28 -15.80
N VAL A 127 -9.69 2.27 -15.22
CA VAL A 127 -11.01 2.39 -14.60
C VAL A 127 -10.93 3.26 -13.35
N GLN A 128 -9.91 3.09 -12.52
CA GLN A 128 -9.69 3.92 -11.34
C GLN A 128 -9.48 5.40 -11.71
N VAL A 129 -8.71 5.68 -12.77
CA VAL A 129 -8.56 7.03 -13.34
C VAL A 129 -9.92 7.57 -13.82
N ALA A 130 -10.75 6.75 -14.47
CA ALA A 130 -12.09 7.17 -14.89
C ALA A 130 -13.03 7.45 -13.70
N GLN A 131 -12.93 6.68 -12.61
CA GLN A 131 -13.64 6.94 -11.36
C GLN A 131 -13.23 8.29 -10.77
N PHE A 132 -11.92 8.60 -10.75
CA PHE A 132 -11.42 9.91 -10.32
C PHE A 132 -11.97 11.06 -11.17
N ILE A 133 -11.94 10.94 -12.50
CA ILE A 133 -12.48 11.98 -13.40
C ILE A 133 -13.94 12.23 -13.10
N ARG A 134 -14.73 11.16 -12.96
CA ARG A 134 -16.15 11.25 -12.60
C ARG A 134 -16.35 11.90 -11.23
N PHE A 135 -15.56 11.50 -10.24
CA PHE A 135 -15.57 12.07 -8.89
C PHE A 135 -15.31 13.58 -8.94
N LYS A 136 -14.19 14.00 -9.54
CA LYS A 136 -13.81 15.40 -9.68
C LYS A 136 -14.89 16.22 -10.39
N LEU A 137 -15.37 15.75 -11.54
CA LEU A 137 -16.43 16.42 -12.31
C LEU A 137 -17.68 16.63 -11.46
N GLN A 138 -18.09 15.61 -10.70
CA GLN A 138 -19.28 15.70 -9.88
C GLN A 138 -19.08 16.64 -8.68
N VAL A 139 -17.91 16.63 -8.05
CA VAL A 139 -17.56 17.58 -6.97
C VAL A 139 -17.65 19.02 -7.47
N LEU A 140 -16.96 19.34 -8.57
CA LEU A 140 -16.95 20.70 -9.14
C LEU A 140 -18.36 21.15 -9.55
N ARG A 141 -19.16 20.25 -10.14
CA ARG A 141 -20.56 20.53 -10.48
C ARG A 141 -21.41 20.85 -9.25
N LEU A 142 -21.20 20.16 -8.13
CA LEU A 142 -21.95 20.39 -6.90
C LEU A 142 -21.55 21.70 -6.23
N ILE A 143 -20.25 22.04 -6.24
CA ILE A 143 -19.72 23.32 -5.74
C ILE A 143 -20.26 24.48 -6.57
N ALA A 144 -20.21 24.39 -7.90
CA ALA A 144 -20.71 25.43 -8.81
C ALA A 144 -22.21 25.72 -8.65
N LYS A 145 -22.99 24.73 -8.16
CA LYS A 145 -24.42 24.91 -7.82
C LYS A 145 -24.66 25.59 -6.47
N GLY A 146 -23.61 26.04 -5.79
CA GLY A 146 -23.70 26.69 -4.48
C GLY A 146 -24.15 25.76 -3.35
N LYS A 147 -24.05 24.43 -3.53
CA LYS A 147 -24.36 23.50 -2.44
C LYS A 147 -23.28 23.63 -1.37
N LYS A 148 -23.67 23.90 -0.11
CA LYS A 148 -22.76 23.99 1.04
C LYS A 148 -22.22 22.60 1.43
N LEU A 149 -21.39 22.01 0.57
CA LEU A 149 -20.82 20.66 0.72
C LEU A 149 -19.33 20.66 1.03
N HIS A 150 -18.69 21.82 1.28
CA HIS A 150 -17.28 21.96 1.67
C HIS A 150 -16.88 21.15 2.92
N LYS A 151 -17.85 20.72 3.74
CA LYS A 151 -17.62 19.82 4.88
C LYS A 151 -17.36 18.37 4.44
N TYR A 152 -17.87 17.96 3.28
CA TYR A 152 -17.89 16.58 2.81
C TYR A 152 -17.09 16.36 1.52
N LEU A 153 -16.88 17.40 0.72
CA LEU A 153 -16.21 17.34 -0.57
C LEU A 153 -14.95 18.20 -0.60
N PRO A 154 -13.93 17.84 -1.41
CA PRO A 154 -12.73 18.66 -1.60
C PRO A 154 -13.08 20.03 -2.20
N ASP A 155 -12.33 21.06 -1.84
CA ASP A 155 -12.37 22.34 -2.55
C ASP A 155 -11.69 22.20 -3.93
N GLU A 156 -11.97 23.13 -4.86
CA GLU A 156 -11.48 23.02 -6.25
C GLU A 156 -9.94 22.99 -6.34
N ASP A 157 -9.26 23.80 -5.52
CA ASP A 157 -7.81 23.87 -5.47
C ASP A 157 -7.17 22.58 -4.88
N TYR A 158 -7.94 21.75 -4.17
CA TYR A 158 -7.44 20.49 -3.61
C TYR A 158 -7.08 19.49 -4.71
N PHE A 159 -7.70 19.57 -5.89
CA PHE A 159 -7.35 18.70 -7.01
C PHE A 159 -5.97 19.04 -7.59
N GLN A 160 -5.54 20.30 -7.53
CA GLN A 160 -4.20 20.70 -7.97
C GLN A 160 -3.14 20.50 -6.88
N ASN A 161 -3.49 20.85 -5.65
CA ASN A 161 -2.56 20.85 -4.51
C ASN A 161 -2.50 19.49 -3.78
N GLY A 162 -3.39 18.55 -4.11
CA GLY A 162 -3.44 17.22 -3.49
C GLY A 162 -2.29 16.30 -3.89
N LEU A 163 -2.11 15.24 -3.09
CA LEU A 163 -1.16 14.16 -3.36
C LEU A 163 -1.87 13.00 -4.08
N TYR A 164 -1.27 12.49 -5.13
CA TYR A 164 -1.76 11.36 -5.91
C TYR A 164 -0.86 10.17 -5.65
N MET A 165 -1.38 9.13 -4.99
CA MET A 165 -0.61 7.97 -4.53
C MET A 165 -0.92 6.73 -5.38
N PHE A 166 0.12 5.93 -5.67
CA PHE A 166 0.02 4.75 -6.52
C PHE A 166 0.74 3.56 -5.89
N ASP A 167 0.04 2.44 -5.71
CA ASP A 167 0.60 1.13 -5.34
C ASP A 167 -0.09 0.04 -6.18
N ILE A 168 0.43 -0.18 -7.39
CA ILE A 168 -0.17 -1.03 -8.43
C ILE A 168 0.89 -1.63 -9.36
N GLY A 169 0.55 -2.74 -10.03
CA GLY A 169 1.43 -3.45 -10.97
C GLY A 169 1.85 -4.83 -10.47
N GLN A 170 1.71 -5.11 -9.17
CA GLN A 170 2.05 -6.41 -8.59
C GLN A 170 1.20 -7.53 -9.21
N ASN A 171 -0.11 -7.30 -9.37
CA ASN A 171 -1.03 -8.28 -9.94
C ASN A 171 -0.77 -8.57 -11.43
N ASP A 172 -0.29 -7.58 -12.20
CA ASP A 172 0.09 -7.78 -13.61
C ASP A 172 1.20 -8.84 -13.73
N LEU A 173 2.22 -8.74 -12.86
CA LEU A 173 3.30 -9.72 -12.81
C LEU A 173 2.83 -11.05 -12.22
N ALA A 174 2.17 -11.03 -11.06
CA ALA A 174 1.72 -12.23 -10.35
C ALA A 174 0.80 -13.10 -11.22
N GLY A 175 -0.19 -12.48 -11.86
CA GLY A 175 -1.13 -13.17 -12.75
C GLY A 175 -0.45 -13.76 -13.98
N ALA A 176 0.58 -13.10 -14.51
CA ALA A 176 1.29 -13.57 -15.71
C ALA A 176 2.04 -14.90 -15.48
N PHE A 177 2.62 -15.10 -14.29
CA PHE A 177 3.33 -16.35 -13.93
C PHE A 177 2.46 -17.62 -13.98
N TYR A 178 1.13 -17.49 -13.91
CA TYR A 178 0.23 -18.65 -14.04
C TYR A 178 0.10 -19.20 -15.47
N SER A 179 0.55 -18.46 -16.49
CA SER A 179 0.33 -18.86 -17.89
C SER A 179 1.44 -18.51 -18.87
N LYS A 180 2.47 -17.77 -18.45
CA LYS A 180 3.52 -17.25 -19.32
C LYS A 180 4.90 -17.70 -18.85
N THR A 181 5.82 -17.80 -19.80
CA THR A 181 7.24 -18.02 -19.48
C THR A 181 7.86 -16.75 -18.90
N PHE A 182 9.02 -16.90 -18.24
CA PHE A 182 9.74 -15.76 -17.66
C PHE A 182 10.07 -14.68 -18.70
N ASP A 183 10.57 -15.07 -19.88
CA ASP A 183 10.90 -14.11 -20.95
C ASP A 183 9.66 -13.37 -21.47
N GLN A 184 8.52 -14.07 -21.57
CA GLN A 184 7.25 -13.44 -21.94
C GLN A 184 6.80 -12.43 -20.88
N ILE A 185 7.00 -12.70 -19.60
CA ILE A 185 6.68 -11.78 -18.51
C ILE A 185 7.54 -10.52 -18.60
N LEU A 186 8.85 -10.67 -18.81
CA LEU A 186 9.75 -9.53 -18.98
C LEU A 186 9.36 -8.68 -20.21
N ALA A 187 8.94 -9.32 -21.30
CA ALA A 187 8.49 -8.64 -22.52
C ALA A 187 7.17 -7.88 -22.33
N LEU A 188 6.36 -8.16 -21.30
CA LEU A 188 5.12 -7.44 -21.01
C LEU A 188 5.34 -6.13 -20.23
N ILE A 189 6.42 -6.03 -19.46
CA ILE A 189 6.69 -4.88 -18.59
C ILE A 189 6.60 -3.53 -19.33
N PRO A 190 7.15 -3.36 -20.55
CA PRO A 190 7.02 -2.10 -21.28
C PRO A 190 5.57 -1.71 -21.61
N SER A 191 4.70 -2.69 -21.93
CA SER A 191 3.28 -2.44 -22.20
C SER A 191 2.57 -1.96 -20.93
N ILE A 192 2.80 -2.66 -19.82
CA ILE A 192 2.23 -2.33 -18.51
C ILE A 192 2.59 -0.88 -18.15
N LEU A 193 3.86 -0.50 -18.30
CA LEU A 193 4.31 0.86 -17.99
C LEU A 193 3.81 1.92 -18.97
N THR A 194 3.50 1.56 -20.22
CA THR A 194 2.87 2.47 -21.20
C THR A 194 1.44 2.79 -20.80
N GLU A 195 0.66 1.81 -20.31
CA GLU A 195 -0.68 2.03 -19.80
C GLU A 195 -0.65 2.84 -18.50
N PHE A 196 0.32 2.58 -17.61
CA PHE A 196 0.54 3.41 -16.42
C PHE A 196 0.88 4.87 -16.79
N GLU A 197 1.81 5.09 -17.71
CA GLU A 197 2.16 6.42 -18.22
C GLU A 197 0.93 7.15 -18.80
N THR A 198 0.07 6.43 -19.51
CA THR A 198 -1.17 6.97 -20.07
C THR A 198 -2.11 7.47 -18.98
N GLY A 199 -2.33 6.68 -17.93
CA GLY A 199 -3.16 7.10 -16.79
C GLY A 199 -2.57 8.30 -16.04
N ILE A 200 -1.25 8.33 -15.83
CA ILE A 200 -0.56 9.47 -15.21
C ILE A 200 -0.73 10.73 -16.05
N LYS A 201 -0.57 10.65 -17.37
CA LYS A 201 -0.79 11.77 -18.28
C LYS A 201 -2.22 12.31 -18.15
N ILE A 202 -3.22 11.43 -18.10
CA ILE A 202 -4.62 11.84 -17.94
C ILE A 202 -4.81 12.57 -16.60
N LEU A 203 -4.27 12.05 -15.50
CA LEU A 203 -4.36 12.71 -14.18
C LEU A 203 -3.68 14.08 -14.19
N TYR A 204 -2.50 14.19 -14.81
CA TYR A 204 -1.79 15.46 -15.00
C TYR A 204 -2.62 16.48 -15.81
N ASP A 205 -3.22 16.04 -16.92
CA ASP A 205 -4.13 16.86 -17.75
C ASP A 205 -5.38 17.27 -16.95
N GLN A 206 -5.75 16.50 -15.94
CA GLN A 206 -6.79 16.82 -14.95
C GLN A 206 -6.28 17.62 -13.74
N GLY A 207 -5.10 18.23 -13.83
CA GLY A 207 -4.58 19.16 -12.83
C GLY A 207 -3.77 18.53 -11.70
N ALA A 208 -3.56 17.21 -11.68
CA ALA A 208 -2.68 16.59 -10.70
C ALA A 208 -1.24 17.10 -10.84
N ARG A 209 -0.59 17.43 -9.71
CA ARG A 209 0.79 17.95 -9.70
C ARG A 209 1.74 17.25 -8.74
N ASN A 210 1.25 16.50 -7.75
CA ASN A 210 2.11 15.81 -6.80
C ASN A 210 1.84 14.31 -6.88
N PHE A 211 2.79 13.55 -7.42
CA PHE A 211 2.69 12.11 -7.65
C PHE A 211 3.65 11.38 -6.71
N TRP A 212 3.12 10.34 -6.04
CA TRP A 212 3.84 9.49 -5.11
C TRP A 212 3.65 8.04 -5.53
N VAL A 213 4.70 7.43 -6.06
CA VAL A 213 4.63 6.14 -6.74
C VAL A 213 5.43 5.11 -5.95
N HIS A 214 4.74 4.12 -5.38
CA HIS A 214 5.38 2.94 -4.84
C HIS A 214 5.78 2.00 -5.99
N ASN A 215 6.97 1.40 -5.88
CA ASN A 215 7.31 0.25 -6.71
C ASN A 215 6.62 -1.03 -6.17
N THR A 216 6.84 -2.17 -6.81
CA THR A 216 6.27 -3.45 -6.32
C THR A 216 7.14 -4.09 -5.25
N GLY A 217 6.53 -4.86 -4.33
CA GLY A 217 7.25 -5.60 -3.28
C GLY A 217 8.00 -6.84 -3.78
N PRO A 218 8.68 -7.58 -2.88
CA PRO A 218 9.34 -8.85 -3.20
C PRO A 218 8.32 -9.95 -3.51
N LEU A 219 7.85 -9.96 -4.76
CA LEU A 219 6.78 -10.83 -5.24
C LEU A 219 7.03 -12.32 -4.98
N GLY A 220 8.29 -12.76 -5.04
CA GLY A 220 8.64 -14.15 -4.81
C GLY A 220 8.49 -14.60 -3.35
N CYS A 221 8.40 -13.66 -2.41
CA CYS A 221 8.30 -13.95 -0.99
C CYS A 221 6.86 -14.02 -0.47
N LEU A 222 5.86 -13.82 -1.35
CA LEU A 222 4.46 -14.07 -0.99
C LEU A 222 4.27 -15.56 -0.76
N ALA A 223 3.71 -15.96 0.38
CA ALA A 223 3.54 -17.38 0.71
C ALA A 223 2.74 -18.13 -0.36
N GLN A 224 1.77 -17.46 -1.01
CA GLN A 224 1.06 -18.01 -2.16
C GLN A 224 2.01 -18.40 -3.31
N ASN A 225 2.94 -17.52 -3.66
CA ASN A 225 3.88 -17.77 -4.75
C ASN A 225 4.90 -18.85 -4.36
N VAL A 226 5.36 -18.88 -3.12
CA VAL A 226 6.22 -19.95 -2.60
C VAL A 226 5.48 -21.30 -2.65
N ALA A 227 4.23 -21.36 -2.17
CA ALA A 227 3.43 -22.58 -2.21
C ALA A 227 3.18 -23.09 -3.64
N LYS A 228 2.97 -22.19 -4.59
CA LYS A 228 2.60 -22.55 -5.97
C LYS A 228 3.80 -22.83 -6.87
N PHE A 229 4.86 -22.03 -6.76
CA PHE A 229 5.98 -22.00 -7.70
C PHE A 229 7.32 -22.37 -7.06
N GLY A 230 7.37 -22.50 -5.74
CA GLY A 230 8.56 -22.84 -4.96
C GLY A 230 8.72 -24.32 -4.62
N THR A 231 8.03 -25.23 -5.32
CA THR A 231 8.10 -26.68 -5.04
C THR A 231 9.45 -27.30 -5.41
N ASP A 232 10.20 -26.65 -6.29
CA ASP A 232 11.58 -27.01 -6.62
C ASP A 232 12.53 -26.11 -5.80
N PRO A 233 13.35 -26.65 -4.88
CA PRO A 233 14.29 -25.87 -4.08
C PRO A 233 15.27 -25.04 -4.92
N SER A 234 15.61 -25.46 -6.15
CA SER A 234 16.51 -24.70 -7.03
C SER A 234 15.89 -23.39 -7.55
N SER A 235 14.57 -23.24 -7.42
CA SER A 235 13.85 -22.03 -7.79
C SER A 235 13.83 -20.96 -6.69
N LEU A 236 14.24 -21.32 -5.47
CA LEU A 236 14.22 -20.46 -4.30
C LEU A 236 15.56 -19.74 -4.10
N ASP A 237 15.49 -18.48 -3.66
CA ASP A 237 16.65 -17.75 -3.16
C ASP A 237 16.99 -18.12 -1.71
N GLU A 238 18.04 -17.51 -1.16
CA GLU A 238 18.53 -17.78 0.21
C GLU A 238 17.50 -17.47 1.31
N LEU A 239 16.45 -16.69 1.01
CA LEU A 239 15.37 -16.36 1.93
C LEU A 239 14.18 -17.30 1.78
N GLY A 240 14.23 -18.27 0.87
CA GLY A 240 13.12 -19.17 0.55
C GLY A 240 12.07 -18.52 -0.36
N CYS A 241 12.40 -17.42 -1.04
CA CYS A 241 11.51 -16.75 -1.98
C CYS A 241 11.72 -17.22 -3.42
N VAL A 242 10.68 -17.21 -4.25
CA VAL A 242 10.78 -17.63 -5.65
C VAL A 242 11.60 -16.63 -6.47
N SER A 243 12.80 -17.03 -6.89
CA SER A 243 13.81 -16.15 -7.49
C SER A 243 13.32 -15.41 -8.73
N LYS A 244 12.66 -16.11 -9.66
CA LYS A 244 12.15 -15.53 -10.92
C LYS A 244 11.07 -14.46 -10.67
N HIS A 245 10.24 -14.61 -9.64
CA HIS A 245 9.23 -13.61 -9.30
C HIS A 245 9.89 -12.34 -8.75
N ASN A 246 10.87 -12.49 -7.86
CA ASN A 246 11.68 -11.38 -7.35
C ASN A 246 12.46 -10.68 -8.48
N GLN A 247 12.98 -11.43 -9.46
CA GLN A 247 13.67 -10.87 -10.61
C GLN A 247 12.73 -10.06 -11.52
N ALA A 248 11.53 -10.57 -11.82
CA ALA A 248 10.53 -9.81 -12.59
C ALA A 248 10.12 -8.52 -11.89
N ALA A 249 9.88 -8.56 -10.58
CA ALA A 249 9.59 -7.37 -9.77
C ALA A 249 10.73 -6.34 -9.83
N LYS A 250 11.99 -6.77 -9.70
CA LYS A 250 13.17 -5.89 -9.84
C LYS A 250 13.27 -5.23 -11.22
N VAL A 251 13.01 -5.98 -12.31
CA VAL A 251 13.02 -5.42 -13.68
C VAL A 251 11.90 -4.40 -13.86
N PHE A 252 10.69 -4.71 -13.37
CA PHE A 252 9.56 -3.78 -13.40
C PHE A 252 9.89 -2.50 -12.63
N ASN A 253 10.41 -2.63 -11.40
CA ASN A 253 10.75 -1.50 -10.54
C ASN A 253 11.82 -0.60 -11.15
N LEU A 254 12.84 -1.17 -11.80
CA LEU A 254 13.87 -0.40 -12.52
C LEU A 254 13.29 0.45 -13.66
N GLN A 255 12.41 -0.15 -14.47
CA GLN A 255 11.77 0.56 -15.57
C GLN A 255 10.75 1.59 -15.06
N LEU A 256 10.00 1.29 -14.00
CA LEU A 256 9.08 2.23 -13.35
C LEU A 256 9.82 3.46 -12.80
N HIS A 257 10.96 3.26 -12.15
CA HIS A 257 11.80 4.35 -11.66
C HIS A 257 12.30 5.24 -12.80
N THR A 258 12.74 4.62 -13.90
CA THR A 258 13.16 5.31 -15.12
C THR A 258 12.01 6.14 -15.72
N LEU A 259 10.80 5.57 -15.76
CA LEU A 259 9.60 6.27 -16.18
C LEU A 259 9.28 7.46 -15.27
N CYS A 260 9.37 7.32 -13.94
CA CYS A 260 9.16 8.42 -13.01
C CYS A 260 10.13 9.59 -13.27
N LYS A 261 11.41 9.29 -13.53
CA LYS A 261 12.42 10.30 -13.90
C LYS A 261 12.11 11.00 -15.23
N LYS A 262 11.69 10.23 -16.23
CA LYS A 262 11.22 10.78 -17.52
C LYS A 262 10.06 11.75 -17.31
N LEU A 263 9.03 11.33 -16.56
CA LEU A 263 7.84 12.14 -16.30
C LEU A 263 8.17 13.41 -15.51
N GLN A 264 9.09 13.33 -14.54
CA GLN A 264 9.57 14.50 -13.82
C GLN A 264 10.29 15.52 -14.71
N GLY A 265 11.08 15.06 -15.69
CA GLY A 265 11.71 15.93 -16.68
C GLY A 265 10.71 16.53 -17.68
N GLN A 266 9.64 15.80 -17.99
CA GLN A 266 8.61 16.22 -18.94
C GLN A 266 7.60 17.21 -18.35
N TYR A 267 7.25 17.06 -17.07
CA TYR A 267 6.25 17.87 -16.37
C TYR A 267 6.90 18.76 -15.31
N ALA A 268 7.52 19.86 -15.76
CA ALA A 268 8.32 20.75 -14.91
C ALA A 268 7.54 21.45 -13.78
N ASP A 269 6.20 21.54 -13.88
CA ASP A 269 5.32 22.08 -12.84
C ASP A 269 4.81 21.01 -11.87
N SER A 270 5.30 19.77 -11.97
CA SER A 270 4.89 18.62 -11.15
C SER A 270 6.05 18.02 -10.35
N ASN A 271 5.69 17.42 -9.22
CA ASN A 271 6.58 16.67 -8.35
C ASN A 271 6.30 15.17 -8.51
N PHE A 272 7.34 14.38 -8.78
CA PHE A 272 7.28 12.93 -8.74
C PHE A 272 8.18 12.44 -7.62
N THR A 273 7.63 11.62 -6.73
CA THR A 273 8.36 10.91 -5.68
C THR A 273 8.21 9.42 -5.94
N TYR A 274 9.29 8.76 -6.31
CA TYR A 274 9.36 7.31 -6.40
C TYR A 274 9.75 6.75 -5.03
N VAL A 275 9.10 5.67 -4.57
CA VAL A 275 9.37 5.03 -3.29
C VAL A 275 9.71 3.56 -3.50
N ASP A 276 10.90 3.19 -3.06
CA ASP A 276 11.43 1.83 -3.13
C ASP A 276 10.91 0.96 -1.97
N ILE A 277 9.63 0.60 -2.03
CA ILE A 277 9.02 -0.31 -1.06
C ILE A 277 9.55 -1.75 -1.18
N TYR A 278 10.08 -2.14 -2.35
CA TYR A 278 10.75 -3.43 -2.54
C TYR A 278 11.86 -3.62 -1.52
N THR A 279 12.80 -2.68 -1.45
CA THR A 279 13.95 -2.76 -0.55
C THR A 279 13.52 -2.79 0.91
N ILE A 280 12.50 -2.00 1.28
CA ILE A 280 11.96 -1.99 2.65
C ILE A 280 11.37 -3.36 3.01
N LYS A 281 10.46 -3.88 2.18
CA LYS A 281 9.78 -5.16 2.41
C LYS A 281 10.75 -6.34 2.36
N TRP A 282 11.71 -6.33 1.43
CA TRP A 282 12.76 -7.35 1.36
C TRP A 282 13.64 -7.34 2.60
N ASN A 283 14.06 -6.15 3.08
CA ASN A 283 14.84 -6.02 4.31
C ASN A 283 14.07 -6.50 5.55
N LEU A 284 12.78 -6.21 5.63
CA LEU A 284 11.90 -6.74 6.68
C LEU A 284 11.94 -8.28 6.70
N ILE A 285 11.78 -8.92 5.54
CA ILE A 285 11.81 -10.39 5.44
C ILE A 285 13.19 -10.94 5.79
N ALA A 286 14.27 -10.34 5.27
CA ALA A 286 15.64 -10.80 5.49
C ALA A 286 16.10 -10.67 6.94
N ASN A 287 15.60 -9.66 7.66
CA ASN A 287 16.02 -9.31 9.02
C ASN A 287 14.86 -9.36 10.03
N TYR A 288 13.82 -10.14 9.75
CA TYR A 288 12.55 -10.16 10.49
C TYR A 288 12.72 -10.24 12.01
N SER A 289 13.63 -11.11 12.49
CA SER A 289 13.91 -11.30 13.92
C SER A 289 14.49 -10.07 14.61
N LYS A 290 15.26 -9.24 13.89
CA LYS A 290 15.78 -7.96 14.43
C LYS A 290 14.67 -6.93 14.63
N PHE A 291 13.54 -7.10 13.96
CA PHE A 291 12.41 -6.19 13.99
C PHE A 291 11.24 -6.71 14.85
N GLY A 292 11.46 -7.81 15.59
CA GLY A 292 10.47 -8.39 16.51
C GLY A 292 9.50 -9.38 15.88
N PHE A 293 9.68 -9.74 14.60
CA PHE A 293 8.88 -10.79 13.95
C PHE A 293 9.52 -12.16 14.18
N GLU A 294 8.71 -13.21 14.17
CA GLU A 294 9.14 -14.61 14.23
C GLU A 294 8.95 -15.34 12.90
N GLN A 295 8.00 -14.90 12.07
CA GLN A 295 7.58 -15.60 10.86
C GLN A 295 7.66 -14.70 9.62
N PRO A 296 8.72 -14.82 8.80
CA PRO A 296 8.90 -13.95 7.64
C PRO A 296 8.02 -14.33 6.44
N ILE A 297 7.76 -15.63 6.22
CA ILE A 297 7.00 -16.14 5.06
C ILE A 297 5.73 -16.89 5.49
N MET A 298 5.78 -17.67 6.58
CA MET A 298 4.59 -18.36 7.08
C MET A 298 3.44 -17.36 7.31
N VAL A 299 2.22 -17.73 6.95
CA VAL A 299 1.06 -16.85 7.06
C VAL A 299 0.40 -17.00 8.43
N CYS A 300 -0.03 -15.88 9.02
CA CYS A 300 -0.78 -15.90 10.27
C CYS A 300 -2.18 -16.52 10.08
N CYS A 301 -2.89 -16.13 9.02
CA CYS A 301 -4.23 -16.60 8.71
C CYS A 301 -4.22 -17.55 7.52
N GLY A 302 -4.36 -18.84 7.80
CA GLY A 302 -4.33 -19.85 6.76
C GLY A 302 -4.62 -21.26 7.28
N TYR A 303 -4.27 -22.25 6.46
CA TYR A 303 -4.51 -23.66 6.69
C TYR A 303 -3.33 -24.50 6.19
N GLY A 304 -3.02 -25.61 6.87
CA GLY A 304 -2.01 -26.58 6.43
C GLY A 304 -0.76 -26.67 7.32
N GLY A 305 -0.56 -25.73 8.25
CA GLY A 305 0.57 -25.74 9.18
C GLY A 305 1.93 -25.41 8.53
N PRO A 306 3.03 -25.49 9.29
CA PRO A 306 4.37 -25.15 8.80
C PRO A 306 4.78 -25.95 7.53
N PRO A 307 5.61 -25.37 6.65
CA PRO A 307 6.35 -24.12 6.83
C PRO A 307 5.61 -22.86 6.37
N LEU A 308 4.49 -22.99 5.64
CA LEU A 308 3.79 -21.83 5.05
C LEU A 308 2.46 -21.50 5.71
N ASN A 309 1.77 -22.50 6.29
CA ASN A 309 0.39 -22.41 6.76
C ASN A 309 -0.59 -21.93 5.68
N TYR A 310 -0.35 -22.28 4.41
CA TYR A 310 -1.11 -21.74 3.29
C TYR A 310 -1.67 -22.86 2.38
N ASP A 311 -2.96 -22.76 2.04
CA ASP A 311 -3.63 -23.59 1.04
C ASP A 311 -4.54 -22.69 0.18
N SER A 312 -4.28 -22.62 -1.13
CA SER A 312 -5.00 -21.72 -2.05
C SER A 312 -6.49 -22.05 -2.21
N ARG A 313 -6.93 -23.21 -1.73
CA ARG A 313 -8.33 -23.64 -1.78
C ARG A 313 -9.15 -23.09 -0.61
N ILE A 314 -8.51 -22.59 0.44
CA ILE A 314 -9.17 -22.16 1.68
C ILE A 314 -8.70 -20.76 2.04
N GLY A 315 -9.50 -19.74 1.69
CA GLY A 315 -9.18 -18.36 2.03
C GLY A 315 -9.22 -18.10 3.55
N CYS A 316 -8.46 -17.11 4.01
CA CYS A 316 -8.45 -16.70 5.43
C CYS A 316 -9.88 -16.50 5.99
N GLY A 317 -10.17 -17.10 7.14
CA GLY A 317 -11.48 -17.04 7.79
C GLY A 317 -12.58 -17.86 7.12
N LYS A 318 -12.31 -18.51 5.98
CA LYS A 318 -13.29 -19.36 5.29
C LYS A 318 -13.25 -20.79 5.82
N THR A 319 -14.41 -21.44 5.71
CA THR A 319 -14.59 -22.86 5.98
C THR A 319 -15.00 -23.55 4.70
N GLU A 320 -14.25 -24.56 4.31
CA GLU A 320 -14.43 -25.30 3.06
C GLU A 320 -14.53 -26.81 3.35
N VAL A 321 -15.23 -27.55 2.49
CA VAL A 321 -15.27 -29.01 2.57
C VAL A 321 -14.41 -29.60 1.46
N LEU A 322 -13.25 -30.14 1.84
CA LEU A 322 -12.32 -30.79 0.93
C LEU A 322 -12.26 -32.28 1.23
N ASN A 323 -12.53 -33.11 0.22
CA ASN A 323 -12.53 -34.58 0.35
C ASN A 323 -13.38 -35.10 1.53
N GLY A 324 -14.55 -34.49 1.77
CA GLY A 324 -15.44 -34.85 2.87
C GLY A 324 -15.02 -34.37 4.26
N THR A 325 -13.91 -33.64 4.38
CA THR A 325 -13.43 -33.06 5.65
C THR A 325 -13.67 -31.56 5.67
N THR A 326 -14.27 -31.06 6.75
CA THR A 326 -14.46 -29.62 6.98
C THR A 326 -13.15 -29.01 7.47
N MET A 327 -12.64 -28.04 6.72
CA MET A 327 -11.40 -27.31 7.02
C MET A 327 -11.70 -25.83 7.19
N THR A 328 -11.11 -25.20 8.19
CA THR A 328 -11.24 -23.75 8.42
C THR A 328 -9.85 -23.13 8.46
N ALA A 329 -9.61 -22.14 7.61
CA ALA A 329 -8.41 -21.32 7.72
C ALA A 329 -8.57 -20.36 8.91
N LYS A 330 -7.63 -20.42 9.85
CA LYS A 330 -7.69 -19.67 11.11
C LYS A 330 -6.52 -18.72 11.21
N ALA A 331 -6.76 -17.57 11.83
CA ALA A 331 -5.68 -16.66 12.22
C ALA A 331 -4.91 -17.22 13.42
N CYS A 332 -3.62 -16.92 13.44
CA CYS A 332 -2.72 -17.12 14.56
C CYS A 332 -3.18 -16.34 15.81
N SER A 333 -2.61 -16.65 16.97
CA SER A 333 -2.92 -15.96 18.22
C SER A 333 -2.46 -14.50 18.20
N ASP A 334 -1.23 -14.27 17.78
CA ASP A 334 -0.58 -12.96 17.72
C ASP A 334 -0.05 -12.69 16.30
N SER A 335 -0.70 -11.76 15.59
CA SER A 335 -0.29 -11.38 14.23
C SER A 335 0.91 -10.44 14.18
N SER A 336 1.36 -9.88 15.32
CA SER A 336 2.55 -9.03 15.38
C SER A 336 3.85 -9.82 15.13
N GLU A 337 3.83 -11.13 15.38
CA GLU A 337 4.95 -12.04 15.12
C GLU A 337 5.09 -12.39 13.63
N TYR A 338 4.11 -12.07 12.79
CA TYR A 338 4.03 -12.52 11.40
C TYR A 338 4.16 -11.36 10.41
N VAL A 339 5.01 -11.52 9.39
CA VAL A 339 5.08 -10.55 8.28
C VAL A 339 3.88 -10.73 7.34
N ASN A 340 3.52 -11.98 7.02
CA ASN A 340 2.45 -12.31 6.08
C ASN A 340 1.13 -12.61 6.83
N TRP A 341 0.05 -11.94 6.41
CA TRP A 341 -1.29 -12.15 6.94
C TRP A 341 -1.99 -13.37 6.32
N ASP A 342 -2.25 -13.36 5.01
CA ASP A 342 -3.11 -14.35 4.33
C ASP A 342 -2.48 -15.01 3.09
N GLY A 343 -1.18 -14.79 2.90
CA GLY A 343 -0.38 -15.35 1.80
C GLY A 343 -0.14 -14.42 0.63
N ILE A 344 -0.83 -13.28 0.61
CA ILE A 344 -0.59 -12.18 -0.34
C ILE A 344 -0.27 -10.88 0.42
N HIS A 345 -1.03 -10.62 1.49
CA HIS A 345 -0.99 -9.34 2.18
C HIS A 345 -0.17 -9.41 3.46
N TYR A 346 0.37 -8.26 3.87
CA TYR A 346 1.14 -8.12 5.10
C TYR A 346 0.23 -7.88 6.30
N SER A 347 0.69 -8.28 7.48
CA SER A 347 0.01 -7.96 8.74
C SER A 347 0.03 -6.45 9.02
N GLU A 348 -0.83 -6.00 9.94
CA GLU A 348 -0.82 -4.63 10.43
C GLU A 348 0.56 -4.23 10.95
N ALA A 349 1.21 -5.09 11.75
CA ALA A 349 2.53 -4.83 12.31
C ALA A 349 3.59 -4.66 11.22
N ALA A 350 3.55 -5.51 10.19
CA ALA A 350 4.45 -5.39 9.04
C ALA A 350 4.16 -4.12 8.22
N ASN A 351 2.90 -3.76 8.02
CA ASN A 351 2.51 -2.50 7.36
C ASN A 351 2.97 -1.28 8.16
N GLN A 352 2.90 -1.32 9.49
CA GLN A 352 3.42 -0.28 10.38
C GLN A 352 4.93 -0.12 10.19
N TYR A 353 5.68 -1.22 10.26
CA TYR A 353 7.13 -1.20 10.02
C TYR A 353 7.45 -0.59 8.65
N VAL A 354 6.80 -1.07 7.57
CA VAL A 354 7.04 -0.57 6.22
C VAL A 354 6.76 0.94 6.13
N SER A 355 5.63 1.41 6.67
CA SER A 355 5.29 2.84 6.70
C SER A 355 6.33 3.67 7.45
N SER A 356 6.86 3.16 8.57
CA SER A 356 7.90 3.85 9.33
C SER A 356 9.18 4.04 8.51
N GLN A 357 9.55 3.04 7.70
CA GLN A 357 10.73 3.13 6.84
C GLN A 357 10.51 4.07 5.66
N ILE A 358 9.30 4.08 5.08
CA ILE A 358 8.90 5.06 4.05
C ILE A 358 9.05 6.49 4.58
N LEU A 359 8.56 6.75 5.79
CA LEU A 359 8.57 8.09 6.40
C LEU A 359 9.97 8.60 6.75
N THR A 360 10.99 7.73 6.79
CA THR A 360 12.39 8.18 6.90
C THR A 360 12.86 8.97 5.67
N GLY A 361 12.19 8.81 4.52
CA GLY A 361 12.54 9.46 3.25
C GLY A 361 13.82 8.97 2.59
N LYS A 362 14.50 7.97 3.17
CA LYS A 362 15.75 7.40 2.64
C LYS A 362 15.52 6.48 1.45
N HIS A 363 14.35 5.89 1.35
CA HIS A 363 13.94 4.99 0.27
C HIS A 363 13.18 5.71 -0.85
N SER A 364 13.25 7.04 -0.88
CA SER A 364 12.53 7.86 -1.83
C SER A 364 13.48 8.58 -2.78
N ASP A 365 13.02 8.79 -4.01
CA ASP A 365 13.72 9.57 -5.00
C ASP A 365 12.77 10.63 -5.60
N PRO A 366 13.03 11.94 -5.39
CA PRO A 366 14.14 12.47 -4.60
C PRO A 366 14.01 12.12 -3.10
N PRO A 367 15.13 11.99 -2.36
CA PRO A 367 15.08 11.74 -0.93
C PRO A 367 14.49 12.96 -0.21
N PHE A 368 13.76 12.71 0.86
CA PHE A 368 13.21 13.75 1.74
C PHE A 368 13.62 13.58 3.20
N SER A 369 14.63 12.74 3.47
CA SER A 369 15.18 12.48 4.81
C SER A 369 15.68 13.75 5.51
N ASP A 370 16.26 14.69 4.75
CA ASP A 370 16.81 15.94 5.29
C ASP A 370 15.72 16.96 5.63
N LYS A 371 14.47 16.61 5.31
CA LYS A 371 13.29 17.41 5.58
C LYS A 371 12.50 16.86 6.78
N MET A 372 12.68 15.62 7.25
CA MET A 372 11.74 15.02 8.22
C MET A 372 12.36 14.13 9.30
N PRO A 373 12.08 14.41 10.60
CA PRO A 373 12.21 13.43 11.67
C PRO A 373 10.82 12.96 12.12
N PHE A 374 10.16 12.07 11.37
CA PHE A 374 9.08 11.28 11.97
C PHE A 374 9.70 10.11 12.73
N LEU A 375 9.69 10.19 14.05
CA LEU A 375 9.66 9.01 14.89
C LEU A 375 8.18 8.63 15.00
N LEU A 376 7.69 7.76 14.11
CA LEU A 376 6.49 6.99 14.47
C LEU A 376 6.86 6.26 15.76
N GLY A 377 6.11 6.50 16.83
CA GLY A 377 6.21 5.66 18.02
C GLY A 377 5.85 4.25 17.61
N LEU A 378 6.87 3.42 17.35
CA LEU A 378 6.72 1.99 17.23
C LEU A 378 6.20 1.55 18.60
N LYS A 379 4.88 1.31 18.68
CA LYS A 379 4.31 0.57 19.80
C LYS A 379 4.65 -0.89 19.54
N PHE A 380 5.83 -1.29 20.00
CA PHE A 380 6.14 -2.70 20.22
C PHE A 380 5.30 -3.21 21.39
#